data_AF-A0A484KHH3-F1
#
_entry.id   AF-A0A484KHH3-F1
#
_cell.length_a   1.000
_cell.length_b   1.000
_cell.length_c   1.000
_cell.angle_alpha   90.00
_cell.angle_beta   90.00
_cell.angle_gamma   90.00
#
_symmetry.space_group_name_H-M   'P 1'
#
loop_
_entity.id
_entity.type
_entity.pdbx_description
1 polymer ?
#
loop_
_entity_poly.entity_id
_entity_poly.type
_entity_poly.pdbx_seq_one_letter_code
_entity_poly.pdbx_strand_id
1 'polypeptide(L)'
;MSSVGTSKGLLEVAKFAVYVSVPIGLMYFFANNTKNLQKLMGTRQYVVYPPEGPRPPTQEEIREMGRELARKRERERNNRD
;
A
#
# COMPACT_ATOMS: atom_id res chain seq x y z
N MET A 1 -15.52 -49.06 30.37
CA MET A 1 -15.53 -48.19 29.17
C MET A 1 -14.40 -47.19 29.30
N SER A 2 -13.47 -47.15 28.36
CA SER A 2 -12.24 -46.35 28.40
C SER A 2 -12.51 -44.84 28.21
N SER A 3 -11.85 -43.99 29.00
CA SER A 3 -11.98 -42.51 29.01
C SER A 3 -11.66 -41.80 27.69
N VAL A 4 -11.12 -42.54 26.71
CA VAL A 4 -10.84 -42.10 25.33
C VAL A 4 -12.12 -41.74 24.56
N GLY A 5 -13.28 -42.31 24.91
CA GLY A 5 -14.55 -42.02 24.22
C GLY A 5 -15.13 -40.64 24.53
N THR A 6 -15.11 -40.24 25.80
CA THR A 6 -15.67 -38.96 26.27
C THR A 6 -14.78 -37.77 25.87
N SER A 7 -13.46 -37.98 25.83
CA SER A 7 -12.49 -36.95 25.45
C SER A 7 -12.54 -36.61 23.95
N LYS A 8 -12.87 -37.56 23.07
CA LYS A 8 -13.13 -37.28 21.65
C LYS A 8 -14.36 -36.37 21.46
N GLY A 9 -15.47 -36.65 22.13
CA GLY A 9 -16.68 -35.83 22.05
C GLY A 9 -16.47 -34.40 22.57
N LEU A 10 -15.75 -34.23 23.68
CA LEU A 10 -15.42 -32.90 24.20
C LEU A 10 -14.50 -32.12 23.24
N LEU A 11 -13.52 -32.79 22.61
CA LEU A 11 -12.64 -32.17 21.64
C LEU A 11 -13.40 -31.70 20.39
N GLU A 12 -14.40 -32.46 19.96
CA GLU A 12 -15.24 -32.10 18.82
C GLU A 12 -16.12 -30.89 19.12
N VAL A 13 -16.73 -30.83 20.30
CA VAL A 13 -17.49 -29.65 20.75
C VAL A 13 -16.59 -28.43 20.89
N ALA A 14 -15.40 -28.58 21.47
CA ALA A 14 -14.43 -27.49 21.58
C ALA A 14 -13.98 -27.01 20.19
N LYS A 15 -13.68 -27.93 19.27
CA LYS A 15 -13.32 -27.62 17.88
C LYS A 15 -14.46 -26.85 17.18
N PHE A 16 -15.70 -27.31 17.31
CA PHE A 16 -16.86 -26.64 16.75
C PHE A 16 -17.05 -25.23 17.34
N ALA A 17 -16.96 -25.10 18.66
CA ALA A 17 -17.05 -23.81 19.33
C ALA A 17 -15.98 -22.83 18.83
N VAL A 18 -14.74 -23.28 18.65
CA VAL A 18 -13.65 -22.45 18.07
C VAL A 18 -13.96 -22.08 16.63
N TYR A 19 -14.37 -23.04 15.79
CA TYR A 19 -14.70 -22.78 14.38
C TYR A 19 -15.81 -21.75 14.19
N VAL A 20 -16.78 -21.69 15.11
CA VAL A 20 -17.88 -20.72 15.04
C VAL A 20 -17.53 -19.40 15.72
N SER A 21 -16.96 -19.44 16.92
CA SER A 21 -16.70 -18.23 17.72
C SER A 21 -15.58 -17.36 17.14
N VAL A 22 -14.53 -17.95 16.55
CA VAL A 22 -13.39 -17.19 16.03
C VAL A 22 -13.81 -16.30 14.84
N PRO A 23 -14.47 -16.80 13.77
CA PRO A 23 -14.93 -15.94 12.67
C PRO A 23 -15.91 -14.85 13.12
N ILE A 24 -16.84 -15.18 14.02
CA ILE A 24 -17.82 -14.21 14.56
C ILE A 24 -17.10 -13.11 15.35
N GLY A 25 -16.16 -13.49 16.22
CA GLY A 25 -15.35 -12.55 16.99
C GLY A 25 -14.54 -11.64 16.07
N LEU A 26 -13.84 -12.20 15.08
CA LEU A 26 -13.07 -11.42 14.11
C LEU A 26 -13.96 -10.44 13.34
N MET A 27 -15.15 -10.87 12.91
CA MET A 27 -16.13 -10.00 12.25
C MET A 27 -16.54 -8.83 13.15
N TYR A 28 -16.85 -9.10 14.42
CA TYR A 28 -17.29 -8.08 15.36
C TYR A 28 -16.19 -7.08 15.74
N PHE A 29 -14.98 -7.56 16.05
CA PHE A 29 -13.90 -6.69 16.54
C PHE A 29 -13.20 -5.90 15.43
N PHE A 30 -13.01 -6.50 14.26
CA PHE A 30 -12.24 -5.91 13.17
C PHE A 30 -13.12 -5.43 12.02
N ALA A 31 -13.99 -6.29 11.46
CA ALA A 31 -14.72 -5.94 10.24
C ALA A 31 -15.85 -4.93 10.46
N ASN A 32 -16.58 -5.03 11.58
CA ASN A 32 -17.65 -4.08 11.90
C ASN A 32 -17.15 -2.71 12.38
N ASN A 33 -15.85 -2.55 12.61
CA ASN A 33 -15.23 -1.29 13.01
C ASN A 33 -14.14 -0.89 12.01
N THR A 34 -14.54 -0.12 11.00
CA THR A 34 -13.66 0.37 9.94
C THR A 34 -12.44 1.12 10.46
N LYS A 35 -12.52 1.78 11.63
CA LYS A 35 -11.37 2.47 12.26
C LYS A 35 -10.31 1.47 12.75
N ASN A 36 -10.73 0.37 13.37
CA ASN A 36 -9.81 -0.68 13.84
C ASN A 36 -9.17 -1.41 12.65
N LEU A 37 -9.97 -1.69 11.62
CA LEU A 37 -9.50 -2.33 10.39
C LEU A 37 -8.44 -1.47 9.68
N GLN A 38 -8.70 -0.17 9.52
CA GLN A 38 -7.75 0.78 8.94
C GLN A 38 -6.46 0.90 9.77
N LYS A 39 -6.56 0.92 11.10
CA LYS A 39 -5.39 0.94 11.99
C LYS A 39 -4.54 -0.33 11.86
N LEU A 40 -5.17 -1.49 11.72
CA LEU A 40 -4.47 -2.76 11.48
C LEU A 40 -3.79 -2.77 10.10
N MET A 41 -4.52 -2.38 9.06
CA MET A 41 -4.00 -2.36 7.68
C MET A 41 -2.89 -1.33 7.49
N GLY A 42 -2.93 -0.20 8.19
CA GLY A 42 -1.90 0.85 8.14
C GLY A 42 -0.52 0.43 8.64
N THR A 43 -0.40 -0.71 9.33
CA THR A 43 0.91 -1.26 9.75
C THR A 43 1.75 -1.80 8.58
N ARG A 44 1.12 -2.08 7.45
CA ARG A 44 1.77 -2.60 6.23
C ARG A 44 1.42 -1.68 5.07
N GLN A 45 2.42 -1.05 4.47
CA GLN A 45 2.21 -0.32 3.21
C GLN A 45 2.05 -1.34 2.07
N TYR A 46 0.83 -1.50 1.57
CA TYR A 46 0.52 -2.39 0.44
C TYR A 46 0.73 -1.73 -0.93
N VAL A 47 0.85 -0.41 -0.95
CA VAL A 47 1.11 0.37 -2.17
C VAL A 47 2.38 1.18 -1.95
N VAL A 48 3.47 0.73 -2.54
CA VAL A 48 4.72 1.49 -2.62
C VAL A 48 4.64 2.30 -3.90
N TYR A 49 4.33 3.59 -3.78
CA TYR A 49 4.54 4.50 -4.89
C TYR A 49 6.06 4.66 -5.09
N PRO A 50 6.56 4.58 -6.33
CA PRO A 50 7.92 4.99 -6.60
C PRO A 50 8.11 6.44 -6.12
N PRO A 51 9.35 6.82 -5.75
CA PRO A 51 9.63 8.19 -5.32
C PRO A 51 9.03 9.19 -6.30
N GLU A 52 8.34 10.21 -5.78
CA GLU A 52 7.81 11.29 -6.63
C GLU A 52 8.95 11.80 -7.51
N GLY A 53 8.74 11.76 -8.83
CA GLY A 53 9.70 12.29 -9.78
C GLY A 53 9.93 13.79 -9.54
N PRO A 54 11.03 14.35 -10.06
CA PRO A 54 11.24 15.79 -9.99
C PRO A 54 10.01 16.49 -10.55
N ARG A 55 9.56 17.55 -9.86
CA ARG A 55 8.45 18.37 -10.35
C ARG A 55 8.78 18.84 -11.77
N PRO A 56 7.80 18.83 -12.70
CA PRO A 56 8.05 19.34 -14.04
C PRO A 56 8.51 20.79 -13.95
N PRO A 57 9.41 21.23 -14.86
CA PRO A 57 9.86 22.61 -14.89
C PRO A 57 8.68 23.56 -15.06
N THR A 58 8.77 24.72 -14.45
CA THR A 58 7.78 25.80 -14.55
C THR A 58 7.74 26.36 -15.98
N GLN A 59 6.64 27.05 -16.33
CA GLN A 59 6.51 27.66 -17.66
C GLN A 59 7.60 28.70 -17.94
N GLU A 60 8.07 29.41 -16.92
CA GLU A 60 9.13 30.39 -17.05
C GLU A 60 10.48 29.72 -17.33
N GLU A 61 10.82 28.65 -16.59
CA GLU A 61 12.01 27.84 -16.84
C GLU A 61 11.98 27.22 -18.25
N ILE A 62 10.82 26.78 -18.74
CA ILE A 62 10.68 26.26 -20.11
C ILE A 62 10.99 27.35 -21.15
N ARG A 63 10.51 28.57 -20.93
CA ARG A 63 10.79 29.70 -21.84
C ARG A 63 12.25 30.09 -21.82
N GLU A 64 12.89 30.07 -20.66
CA GLU A 64 14.32 30.34 -20.52
C GLU A 64 15.18 29.27 -21.20
N MET A 65 14.89 27.99 -20.97
CA MET A 65 15.54 26.86 -21.67
C MET A 65 15.45 27.01 -23.19
N GLY A 66 14.28 27.45 -23.71
CA GLY A 66 14.10 27.72 -25.13
C GLY A 66 14.99 28.85 -25.66
N ARG A 67 15.16 29.93 -24.89
CA ARG A 67 16.05 31.06 -25.24
C ARG A 67 17.51 30.65 -25.20
N GLU A 68 17.92 29.85 -24.21
CA GLU A 68 19.29 29.34 -24.12
C GLU A 68 19.63 28.41 -25.30
N LEU A 69 18.70 27.52 -25.67
CA LEU A 69 18.84 26.67 -26.85
C LEU A 69 19.02 27.49 -28.14
N ALA A 70 18.26 28.58 -28.30
CA ALA A 70 18.41 29.47 -29.46
C ALA A 70 19.78 30.15 -29.49
N ARG A 71 20.23 30.71 -28.35
CA ARG A 71 21.56 31.32 -28.23
C ARG A 71 22.69 30.32 -28.49
N LYS A 72 22.54 29.08 -28.01
CA LYS A 72 23.52 28.01 -28.24
C LYS A 72 23.63 27.69 -29.73
N ARG A 73 22.50 27.56 -30.44
CA ARG A 73 22.48 27.32 -31.90
C ARG A 73 23.15 28.44 -32.69
N GLU A 74 22.95 29.69 -32.28
CA GLU A 74 23.58 30.85 -32.93
C GLU A 74 25.09 30.85 -32.73
N ARG A 75 25.58 30.59 -31.50
CA ARG A 75 27.01 30.44 -31.22
C ARG A 75 27.63 29.28 -32.02
N GLU A 76 26.95 28.13 -32.08
CA GLU A 76 27.39 26.98 -32.86
C GLU A 76 27.39 27.24 -34.38
N ARG A 77 26.55 28.14 -34.88
CA ARG A 77 26.58 28.58 -36.27
C ARG A 77 27.78 29.49 -36.51
N ASN A 78 27.95 30.53 -35.69
CA ASN A 78 29.04 31.48 -35.84
C ASN A 78 30.44 30.87 -35.64
N ASN A 79 30.56 29.76 -34.89
CA ASN A 79 31.82 29.04 -34.73
C ASN A 79 32.12 28.07 -35.90
N ARG A 80 31.17 27.85 -36.80
CA ARG A 80 31.31 26.98 -37.98
C ARG A 80 31.64 27.75 -39.26
N ASP A 81 31.50 29.07 -39.23
CA ASP A 81 31.86 30.02 -40.30
C ASP A 81 33.25 30.64 -40.00
#